data_AF-A0A1I8IU86-F1
#
_entry.id   AF-A0A1I8IU86-F1
#
_cell.length_a   1.000
_cell.length_b   1.000
_cell.length_c   1.000
_cell.angle_alpha   90.00
_cell.angle_beta   90.00
_cell.angle_gamma   90.00
#
_symmetry.space_group_name_H-M   'P 1'
#
loop_
_entity.id
_entity.type
_entity.pdbx_description
1 polymer ?
#
loop_
_entity_poly.entity_id
_entity_poly.type
_entity_poly.pdbx_seq_one_letter_code
_entity_poly.pdbx_strand_id
1 'polypeptide(L)'
;MFVDELMRRLSVSGTFEITEGTVKPFGNYPADDPVADFYRKERSQDLADKPWDPRPIPAIYDAWWSVKEAIYGLGTDEQALIEIFMTRTNAQIREMKEVYTDVASPNRKASKSLLEDDIRGDTSGNFKKLLVAASQGGRYEITRERLEQAVEEVIANDKPTGMFDINYQKLVDMQKAKNDANRLFKAGEERWGTDEETFNLIFSTRDYYSLREIWTEYV
;
A
#
# COMPACT_ATOMS: atom_id res chain seq x y z
N MET A 1 -9.37 -15.25 -16.37
CA MET A 1 -9.98 -15.56 -15.06
C MET A 1 -8.94 -15.62 -13.94
N PHE A 2 -7.94 -16.52 -13.98
CA PHE A 2 -6.94 -16.62 -12.91
C PHE A 2 -6.05 -15.36 -12.79
N VAL A 3 -5.43 -14.93 -13.89
CA VAL A 3 -4.65 -13.68 -13.92
C VAL A 3 -5.50 -12.46 -13.54
N ASP A 4 -6.76 -12.40 -13.99
CA ASP A 4 -7.66 -11.30 -13.63
C ASP A 4 -7.93 -11.25 -12.12
N GLU A 5 -8.12 -12.40 -11.48
CA GLU A 5 -8.28 -12.49 -10.01
C GLU A 5 -7.00 -12.07 -9.29
N LEU A 6 -5.82 -12.45 -9.79
CA LEU A 6 -4.55 -12.03 -9.21
C LEU A 6 -4.32 -10.52 -9.37
N MET A 7 -4.64 -9.95 -10.54
CA MET A 7 -4.59 -8.49 -10.75
C MET A 7 -5.56 -7.76 -9.83
N ARG A 8 -6.77 -8.31 -9.62
CA ARG A 8 -7.73 -7.77 -8.65
C ARG A 8 -7.17 -7.80 -7.23
N ARG A 9 -6.44 -8.83 -6.83
CA ARG A 9 -5.79 -8.90 -5.50
C ARG A 9 -4.67 -7.89 -5.35
N LEU A 10 -3.82 -7.72 -6.37
CA LEU A 10 -2.79 -6.68 -6.38
C LEU A 10 -3.40 -5.29 -6.24
N SER A 11 -4.45 -4.97 -7.01
CA SER A 11 -5.08 -3.65 -6.93
C SER A 11 -5.70 -3.36 -5.56
N VAL A 12 -6.08 -4.41 -4.85
CA VAL A 12 -6.77 -4.33 -3.57
C VAL A 12 -5.78 -4.31 -2.39
N SER A 13 -4.71 -5.12 -2.44
CA SER A 13 -3.81 -5.38 -1.30
C SER A 13 -2.31 -5.25 -1.57
N GLY A 14 -1.90 -4.98 -2.82
CA GLY A 14 -0.49 -4.94 -3.21
C GLY A 14 0.20 -6.31 -3.29
N THR A 15 -0.51 -7.39 -2.98
CA THR A 15 -0.02 -8.77 -2.97
C THR A 15 -1.07 -9.75 -3.55
N PHE A 16 -0.65 -10.98 -3.88
CA PHE A 16 -1.49 -12.11 -4.28
C PHE A 16 -1.94 -12.92 -3.06
N GLU A 17 -1.23 -12.74 -1.94
CA GLU A 17 -1.52 -13.41 -0.69
C GLU A 17 -2.93 -13.03 -0.22
N ILE A 18 -3.61 -14.01 0.37
CA ILE A 18 -4.92 -13.79 0.97
C ILE A 18 -4.67 -13.00 2.25
N THR A 19 -4.84 -11.68 2.17
CA THR A 19 -4.84 -10.82 3.35
C THR A 19 -6.28 -10.65 3.81
N GLU A 20 -6.56 -10.93 5.08
CA GLU A 20 -7.92 -10.84 5.66
C GLU A 20 -8.47 -9.40 5.72
N GLY A 21 -7.69 -8.39 5.31
CA GLY A 21 -7.94 -6.98 5.68
C GLY A 21 -8.38 -6.03 4.59
N THR A 22 -8.35 -6.39 3.31
CA THR A 22 -8.67 -5.42 2.25
C THR A 22 -10.14 -5.44 1.86
N VAL A 23 -10.86 -4.60 2.59
CA VAL A 23 -12.28 -4.24 2.48
C VAL A 23 -12.72 -4.15 1.01
N LYS A 24 -13.71 -4.98 0.67
CA LYS A 24 -14.42 -4.91 -0.61
C LYS A 24 -15.20 -3.59 -0.67
N PRO A 25 -15.18 -2.83 -1.77
CA PRO A 25 -16.10 -1.72 -1.94
C PRO A 25 -17.52 -2.26 -2.19
N PHE A 26 -18.47 -1.89 -1.33
CA PHE A 26 -19.91 -2.08 -1.56
C PHE A 26 -20.63 -0.74 -1.47
N GLY A 27 -21.58 -0.52 -2.38
CA GLY A 27 -22.25 0.77 -2.62
C GLY A 27 -23.35 1.15 -1.63
N ASN A 28 -23.45 0.44 -0.51
CA ASN A 28 -24.22 0.73 0.71
C ASN A 28 -23.85 -0.39 1.69
N TYR A 29 -23.62 -0.08 2.96
CA TYR A 29 -23.40 -1.12 3.95
C TYR A 29 -24.74 -1.65 4.44
N PRO A 30 -25.04 -2.95 4.26
CA PRO A 30 -26.13 -3.59 4.97
C PRO A 30 -26.03 -3.28 6.47
N ALA A 31 -27.18 -3.17 7.14
CA ALA A 31 -27.21 -2.94 8.58
C ALA A 31 -26.52 -4.06 9.37
N ASP A 32 -26.23 -5.22 8.78
CA ASP A 32 -25.51 -6.36 9.34
C ASP A 32 -24.06 -6.50 8.82
N ASP A 33 -23.55 -5.54 8.05
CA ASP A 33 -22.18 -5.58 7.55
C ASP A 33 -21.16 -5.42 8.69
N PRO A 34 -20.10 -6.25 8.77
CA PRO A 34 -19.09 -6.19 9.83
C PRO A 34 -18.43 -4.81 10.00
N VAL A 35 -18.29 -4.03 8.93
CA VAL A 35 -17.73 -2.67 8.97
C VAL A 35 -18.74 -1.71 9.61
N ALA A 36 -20.01 -1.74 9.19
CA ALA A 36 -21.07 -0.93 9.82
C ALA A 36 -21.24 -1.29 11.31
N ASP A 37 -21.12 -2.58 11.63
CA ASP A 37 -21.19 -3.10 12.99
C ASP A 37 -20.02 -2.62 13.86
N PHE A 38 -18.80 -2.68 13.34
CA PHE A 38 -17.61 -2.13 13.99
C PHE A 38 -17.77 -0.63 14.26
N TYR A 39 -18.23 0.16 13.29
CA TYR A 39 -18.43 1.60 13.45
C TYR A 39 -19.49 1.97 14.49
N ARG A 40 -20.59 1.22 14.55
CA ARG A 40 -21.62 1.41 15.59
C ARG A 40 -21.10 1.04 16.97
N LYS A 41 -20.37 -0.08 17.09
CA LYS A 41 -19.86 -0.60 18.36
C LYS A 41 -18.72 0.24 18.92
N GLU A 42 -17.76 0.62 18.09
CA GLU A 42 -16.50 1.22 18.52
C GLU A 42 -16.47 2.74 18.37
N ARG A 43 -17.29 3.32 17.47
CA ARG A 43 -17.17 4.74 17.07
C ARG A 43 -18.48 5.53 17.10
N SER A 44 -19.60 4.92 17.52
CA SER A 44 -20.92 5.58 17.69
C SER A 44 -21.41 6.35 16.46
N GLN A 45 -21.07 5.91 15.25
CA GLN A 45 -21.52 6.53 13.99
C GLN A 45 -22.39 5.56 13.19
N ASP A 46 -23.50 6.06 12.65
CA ASP A 46 -24.39 5.33 11.76
C ASP A 46 -24.03 5.60 10.28
N LEU A 47 -23.80 4.52 9.55
CA LEU A 47 -23.38 4.53 8.14
C LEU A 47 -24.43 3.90 7.21
N ALA A 48 -25.58 3.42 7.73
CA ALA A 48 -26.58 2.70 6.94
C ALA A 48 -27.30 3.55 5.87
N ASP A 49 -27.40 4.87 6.08
CA ASP A 49 -28.23 5.79 5.27
C ASP A 49 -27.44 6.94 4.61
N LYS A 50 -26.11 6.90 4.60
CA LYS A 50 -25.29 7.98 4.00
C LYS A 50 -25.33 7.89 2.46
N PRO A 51 -25.50 9.02 1.74
CA PRO A 51 -25.48 9.02 0.27
C PRO A 51 -24.18 8.40 -0.26
N TRP A 52 -24.29 7.63 -1.35
CA TRP A 52 -23.13 7.09 -2.06
C TRP A 52 -22.17 8.23 -2.42
N ASP A 53 -20.98 8.21 -1.83
CA ASP A 53 -19.85 9.00 -2.31
C ASP A 53 -19.29 8.28 -3.55
N PRO A 54 -19.21 8.93 -4.72
CA PRO A 54 -18.65 8.32 -5.93
C PRO A 54 -17.17 7.93 -5.80
N ARG A 55 -16.49 8.41 -4.76
CA ARG A 55 -15.10 8.08 -4.46
C ARG A 55 -15.07 6.79 -3.65
N PRO A 56 -14.10 5.90 -3.91
CA PRO A 56 -14.05 4.62 -3.22
C PRO A 56 -14.02 4.84 -1.70
N ILE A 57 -14.96 4.23 -0.97
CA ILE A 57 -15.05 4.29 0.50
C ILE A 57 -13.68 4.02 1.17
N PRO A 58 -12.84 3.09 0.67
CA PRO A 58 -11.47 2.93 1.16
C PRO A 58 -10.62 4.21 1.11
N ALA A 59 -10.69 4.99 0.02
CA ALA A 59 -9.91 6.22 -0.12
C ALA A 59 -10.36 7.31 0.87
N ILE A 60 -11.67 7.42 1.13
CA ILE A 60 -12.21 8.34 2.14
C ILE A 60 -11.84 7.87 3.54
N TYR A 61 -11.90 6.57 3.80
CA TYR A 61 -11.45 5.97 5.05
C TYR A 61 -9.99 6.32 5.34
N ASP A 62 -9.11 5.98 4.40
CA ASP A 62 -7.68 6.22 4.51
C ASP A 62 -7.38 7.71 4.68
N ALA A 63 -8.05 8.58 3.91
CA ALA A 63 -7.84 10.02 3.97
C ALA A 63 -8.30 10.64 5.29
N TRP A 64 -9.54 10.36 5.71
CA TRP A 64 -10.14 10.97 6.88
C TRP A 64 -9.67 10.28 8.16
N TRP A 65 -9.98 8.99 8.31
CA TRP A 65 -9.87 8.27 9.59
C TRP A 65 -8.48 7.75 9.90
N SER A 66 -7.60 7.67 8.91
CA SER A 66 -6.21 7.25 9.12
C SER A 66 -5.28 8.45 9.02
N VAL A 67 -5.13 9.03 7.83
CA VAL A 67 -4.06 10.00 7.57
C VAL A 67 -4.31 11.36 8.21
N LYS A 68 -5.51 11.94 8.05
CA LYS A 68 -5.80 13.25 8.62
C LYS A 68 -5.76 13.21 10.15
N GLU A 69 -6.41 12.24 10.78
CA GLU A 69 -6.38 12.12 12.24
C GLU A 69 -4.96 11.86 12.78
N ALA A 70 -4.16 11.07 12.05
CA ALA A 70 -2.77 10.83 12.40
C ALA A 70 -1.90 12.10 12.35
N ILE A 71 -2.26 13.09 11.53
CA ILE A 71 -1.51 14.35 11.36
C ILE A 71 -2.06 15.49 12.23
N TYR A 72 -3.39 15.60 12.37
CA TYR A 72 -4.04 16.73 13.04
C TYR A 72 -4.34 16.47 14.53
N GLY A 73 -3.93 15.31 15.05
CA GLY A 73 -4.04 14.93 16.45
C GLY A 73 -3.05 15.64 17.39
N LEU A 74 -3.05 15.26 18.67
CA LEU A 74 -2.01 15.67 19.61
C LEU A 74 -0.77 14.81 19.38
N GLY A 75 0.22 15.37 18.69
CA GLY A 75 1.35 14.61 18.16
C GLY A 75 0.97 13.89 16.87
N THR A 76 1.88 13.09 16.34
CA THR A 76 1.71 12.35 15.09
C THR A 76 1.47 10.88 15.40
N ASP A 77 0.49 10.23 14.77
CA ASP A 77 0.39 8.75 14.79
C ASP A 77 1.24 8.16 13.65
N GLU A 78 2.53 7.96 13.91
CA GLU A 78 3.45 7.45 12.89
C GLU A 78 3.10 6.03 12.42
N GLN A 79 2.50 5.21 13.29
CA GLN A 79 2.14 3.83 12.96
C GLN A 79 1.04 3.79 11.91
N ALA A 80 -0.01 4.59 12.10
CA ALA A 80 -1.09 4.72 11.12
C ALA A 80 -0.56 5.23 9.77
N LEU A 81 0.34 6.21 9.76
CA LEU A 81 0.95 6.72 8.52
C LEU A 81 1.79 5.65 7.81
N ILE A 82 2.63 4.91 8.55
CA ILE A 82 3.42 3.82 8.01
C ILE A 82 2.51 2.74 7.41
N GLU A 83 1.49 2.30 8.15
CA GLU A 83 0.57 1.26 7.71
C GLU A 83 -0.09 1.65 6.39
N ILE A 84 -0.67 2.85 6.28
CA ILE A 84 -1.33 3.30 5.06
C ILE A 84 -0.33 3.40 3.90
N PHE A 85 0.77 4.14 4.06
CA PHE A 85 1.66 4.40 2.93
C PHE A 85 2.49 3.20 2.49
N MET A 86 2.69 2.21 3.37
CA MET A 86 3.44 1.00 3.03
C MET A 86 2.56 -0.15 2.51
N THR A 87 1.24 -0.11 2.76
CA THR A 87 0.32 -1.17 2.30
C THR A 87 -0.54 -0.80 1.10
N ARG A 88 -0.79 0.50 0.86
CA ARG A 88 -1.62 0.95 -0.27
C ARG A 88 -0.86 0.92 -1.59
N THR A 89 -1.57 0.55 -2.65
CA THR A 89 -1.10 0.61 -4.04
C THR A 89 -0.98 2.05 -4.51
N ASN A 90 -0.27 2.27 -5.61
CA ASN A 90 -0.15 3.60 -6.23
C ASN A 90 -1.52 4.17 -6.65
N ALA A 91 -2.44 3.30 -7.10
CA ALA A 91 -3.80 3.70 -7.45
C ALA A 91 -4.58 4.16 -6.22
N GLN A 92 -4.56 3.38 -5.14
CA GLN A 92 -5.22 3.72 -3.88
C GLN A 92 -4.64 5.00 -3.25
N ILE A 93 -3.32 5.18 -3.27
CA ILE A 93 -2.68 6.41 -2.79
C ILE A 93 -3.15 7.63 -3.60
N ARG A 94 -3.28 7.49 -4.93
CA ARG A 94 -3.77 8.57 -5.80
C ARG A 94 -5.22 8.93 -5.47
N GLU A 95 -6.10 7.93 -5.36
CA GLU A 95 -7.51 8.11 -4.99
C GLU A 95 -7.63 8.76 -3.61
N MET A 96 -6.86 8.30 -2.63
CA MET A 96 -6.82 8.87 -1.29
C MET A 96 -6.39 10.34 -1.32
N LYS A 97 -5.39 10.72 -2.12
CA LYS A 97 -4.95 12.13 -2.25
C LYS A 97 -6.00 13.05 -2.84
N GLU A 98 -6.77 12.54 -3.80
CA GLU A 98 -7.89 13.27 -4.38
C GLU A 98 -8.94 13.59 -3.29
N VAL A 99 -9.25 12.62 -2.42
CA VAL A 99 -10.17 12.81 -1.29
C VAL A 99 -9.56 13.64 -0.16
N TYR A 100 -8.26 13.46 0.13
CA TYR A 100 -7.56 14.10 1.25
C TYR A 100 -7.73 15.61 1.24
N THR A 101 -7.69 16.19 0.05
CA THR A 101 -7.84 17.63 -0.16
C THR A 101 -9.17 18.16 0.38
N ASP A 102 -10.26 17.42 0.18
CA ASP A 102 -11.59 17.81 0.62
C ASP A 102 -11.76 17.66 2.14
N VAL A 103 -11.14 16.64 2.75
CA VAL A 103 -11.30 16.34 4.19
C VAL A 103 -10.39 17.17 5.09
N ALA A 104 -9.18 17.51 4.64
CA ALA A 104 -8.19 18.27 5.39
C ALA A 104 -8.33 19.78 5.21
N SER A 105 -8.87 20.23 4.08
CA SER A 105 -9.04 21.66 3.77
C SER A 105 -10.43 22.00 3.23
N PRO A 106 -11.51 21.72 3.98
CA PRO A 106 -12.88 21.98 3.51
C PRO A 106 -13.13 23.47 3.17
N ASN A 107 -12.30 24.38 3.70
CA ASN A 107 -12.41 25.83 3.52
C ASN A 107 -11.18 26.48 2.87
N ARG A 108 -10.23 25.70 2.30
CA ARG A 108 -9.05 26.25 1.62
C ARG A 108 -8.97 25.80 0.18
N LYS A 109 -8.18 26.52 -0.61
CA LYS A 109 -7.92 26.16 -2.01
C LYS A 109 -7.25 24.79 -2.06
N ALA A 110 -7.88 23.86 -2.76
CA ALA A 110 -7.34 22.55 -3.07
C ALA A 110 -5.90 22.66 -3.62
N SER A 111 -4.94 22.02 -2.94
CA SER A 111 -3.56 21.90 -3.43
C SER A 111 -3.26 20.44 -3.72
N LYS A 112 -2.69 20.17 -4.90
CA LYS A 112 -2.23 18.81 -5.26
C LYS A 112 -1.12 18.28 -4.37
N SER A 113 -0.42 19.16 -3.65
CA SER A 113 0.63 18.83 -2.69
C SER A 113 0.17 18.85 -1.23
N LEU A 114 -1.12 19.06 -0.96
CA LEU A 114 -1.60 19.30 0.41
C LEU A 114 -1.19 18.19 1.37
N LEU A 115 -1.34 16.93 0.95
CA LEU A 115 -0.95 15.79 1.77
C LEU A 115 0.54 15.83 2.10
N GLU A 116 1.40 16.05 1.11
CA GLU A 116 2.84 16.14 1.34
C GLU A 116 3.22 17.33 2.20
N ASP A 117 2.52 18.46 2.06
CA ASP A 117 2.75 19.66 2.85
C ASP A 117 2.38 19.43 4.32
N ASP A 118 1.24 18.78 4.57
CA ASP A 118 0.79 18.39 5.91
C ASP A 118 1.77 17.39 6.55
N ILE A 119 2.19 16.34 5.82
CA ILE A 119 3.23 15.40 6.28
C ILE A 119 4.53 16.14 6.62
N ARG A 120 4.97 17.09 5.77
CA ARG A 120 6.21 17.86 6.00
C ARG A 120 6.13 18.76 7.23
N GLY A 121 4.95 19.28 7.53
CA GLY A 121 4.69 20.15 8.67
C GLY A 121 4.70 19.38 10.00
N ASP A 122 4.23 18.13 9.96
CA ASP A 122 4.02 17.33 11.18
C ASP A 122 5.17 16.36 11.48
N THR A 123 5.97 16.01 10.46
CA THR A 123 7.10 15.06 10.62
C THR A 123 8.46 15.69 10.36
N SER A 124 9.54 15.03 10.81
CA SER A 124 10.91 15.53 10.65
C SER A 124 11.91 14.43 10.27
N GLY A 125 13.16 14.82 10.01
CA GLY A 125 14.25 13.89 9.72
C GLY A 125 14.01 13.00 8.49
N ASN A 126 14.57 11.79 8.52
CA ASN A 126 14.43 10.82 7.43
C ASN A 126 13.06 10.12 7.44
N PHE A 127 12.36 10.09 8.58
CA PHE A 127 10.98 9.62 8.62
C PHE A 127 10.06 10.46 7.72
N LYS A 128 10.19 11.81 7.78
CA LYS A 128 9.52 12.70 6.82
C LYS A 128 9.85 12.36 5.37
N LYS A 129 11.13 12.13 5.06
CA LYS A 129 11.55 11.81 3.68
C LYS A 129 10.91 10.52 3.20
N LEU A 130 10.83 9.50 4.06
CA LEU A 130 10.19 8.22 3.77
C LEU A 130 8.70 8.41 3.46
N LEU A 131 7.96 9.08 4.35
CA LEU A 131 6.53 9.30 4.17
C LEU A 131 6.21 10.13 2.94
N VAL A 132 6.95 11.21 2.68
CA VAL A 132 6.77 12.05 1.48
C VAL A 132 7.09 11.27 0.20
N ALA A 133 8.05 10.35 0.23
CA ALA A 133 8.34 9.50 -0.92
C ALA A 133 7.23 8.47 -1.15
N ALA A 134 6.77 7.81 -0.09
CA ALA A 134 5.70 6.81 -0.17
C ALA A 134 4.35 7.45 -0.59
N SER A 135 4.02 8.63 -0.07
CA SER A 135 2.79 9.37 -0.39
C SER A 135 2.71 9.86 -1.85
N GLN A 136 3.81 9.78 -2.61
CA GLN A 136 3.78 10.10 -4.05
C GLN A 136 3.13 9.00 -4.89
N GLY A 137 3.01 7.77 -4.37
CA GLY A 137 2.43 6.65 -5.12
C GLY A 137 3.26 6.31 -6.37
N GLY A 138 4.59 6.32 -6.22
CA GLY A 138 5.55 6.02 -7.28
C GLY A 138 6.29 4.69 -7.10
N ARG A 139 5.69 3.72 -6.38
CA ARG A 139 6.30 2.41 -6.15
C ARG A 139 6.30 1.59 -7.42
N TYR A 140 7.28 0.70 -7.57
CA TYR A 140 7.19 -0.36 -8.57
C TYR A 140 6.00 -1.26 -8.23
N GLU A 141 5.24 -1.65 -9.25
CA GLU A 141 4.13 -2.58 -9.16
C GLU A 141 4.27 -3.63 -10.27
N ILE A 142 3.80 -4.84 -10.00
CA ILE A 142 3.79 -5.91 -11.00
C ILE A 142 2.83 -5.55 -12.12
N THR A 143 3.31 -5.61 -13.36
CA THR A 143 2.46 -5.43 -14.54
C THR A 143 1.71 -6.72 -14.87
N ARG A 144 0.58 -6.59 -15.57
CA ARG A 144 -0.19 -7.75 -16.05
C ARG A 144 0.69 -8.66 -16.90
N GLU A 145 1.49 -8.10 -17.80
CA GLU A 145 2.33 -8.86 -18.72
C GLU A 145 3.39 -9.67 -17.95
N ARG A 146 3.99 -9.07 -16.92
CA ARG A 146 4.96 -9.77 -16.07
C ARG A 146 4.30 -10.91 -15.30
N LEU A 147 3.08 -10.70 -14.83
CA LEU A 147 2.30 -11.74 -14.15
C LEU A 147 1.89 -12.87 -15.08
N GLU A 148 1.41 -12.56 -16.29
CA GLU A 148 1.06 -13.55 -17.31
C GLU A 148 2.26 -14.45 -17.66
N GLN A 149 3.48 -13.89 -17.69
CA GLN A 149 4.71 -14.66 -17.90
C GLN A 149 5.11 -15.54 -16.71
N ALA A 150 4.71 -15.15 -15.50
CA ALA A 150 5.00 -15.87 -14.27
C ALA A 150 3.98 -16.96 -13.95
N VAL A 151 2.76 -16.87 -14.50
CA VAL A 151 1.73 -17.90 -14.35
C VAL A 151 2.05 -19.08 -15.25
N GLU A 152 2.18 -20.26 -14.66
CA GLU A 152 2.52 -21.50 -15.35
C GLU A 152 1.43 -22.56 -15.08
N GLU A 153 1.10 -23.36 -16.08
CA GLU A 153 0.20 -24.49 -15.88
C GLU A 153 0.93 -25.60 -15.13
N VAL A 154 0.28 -26.12 -14.09
CA VAL A 154 0.80 -27.24 -13.31
C VAL A 154 0.75 -28.50 -14.18
N ILE A 155 1.92 -29.11 -14.38
CA ILE A 155 2.07 -30.36 -15.12
C ILE A 155 2.17 -31.51 -14.13
N ALA A 156 1.30 -32.52 -14.29
CA ALA A 156 1.34 -33.74 -13.49
C ALA A 156 1.42 -34.97 -14.41
N ASN A 157 2.43 -35.82 -14.22
CA ASN A 157 2.70 -36.98 -15.08
C ASN A 157 2.77 -36.63 -16.57
N ASP A 158 3.54 -35.58 -16.89
CA ASP A 158 3.71 -35.03 -18.25
C ASP A 158 2.42 -34.57 -18.93
N LYS A 159 1.36 -34.34 -18.16
CA LYS A 159 0.06 -33.88 -18.65
C LYS A 159 -0.35 -32.55 -18.01
N PRO A 160 -0.92 -31.63 -18.81
CA PRO A 160 -1.52 -30.40 -18.29
C PRO A 160 -2.72 -30.74 -17.40
N THR A 161 -2.83 -30.06 -16.25
CA THR A 161 -3.88 -30.31 -15.25
C THR A 161 -5.05 -29.33 -15.34
N GLY A 162 -4.90 -28.23 -16.09
CA GLY A 162 -5.81 -27.08 -16.05
C GLY A 162 -5.70 -26.23 -14.78
N MET A 163 -4.82 -26.60 -13.82
CA MET A 163 -4.49 -25.79 -12.66
C MET A 163 -3.29 -24.91 -12.97
N PHE A 164 -3.26 -23.71 -12.41
CA PHE A 164 -2.19 -22.74 -12.62
C PHE A 164 -1.55 -22.36 -11.30
N ASP A 165 -0.24 -22.14 -11.32
CA ASP A 165 0.55 -21.66 -10.20
C ASP A 165 1.43 -20.48 -10.61
N ILE A 166 1.96 -19.75 -9.63
CA ILE A 166 2.80 -18.57 -9.84
C ILE A 166 4.27 -18.94 -9.63
N ASN A 167 5.06 -18.81 -10.69
CA ASN A 167 6.51 -18.86 -10.59
C ASN A 167 7.04 -17.52 -10.04
N TYR A 168 7.20 -17.44 -8.72
CA TYR A 168 7.64 -16.21 -8.05
C TYR A 168 9.01 -15.69 -8.51
N GLN A 169 9.92 -16.56 -8.95
CA GLN A 169 11.23 -16.14 -9.47
C GLN A 169 11.10 -15.32 -10.76
N LYS A 170 10.03 -15.54 -11.53
CA LYS A 170 9.72 -14.74 -12.72
C LYS A 170 9.07 -13.40 -12.40
N LEU A 171 8.77 -13.08 -11.15
CA LEU A 171 8.24 -11.77 -10.78
C LEU A 171 9.34 -10.78 -10.42
N VAL A 172 10.48 -11.27 -9.95
CA VAL A 172 11.56 -10.47 -9.37
C VAL A 172 12.75 -10.39 -10.32
N ASP A 173 13.48 -9.26 -10.28
CA ASP A 173 14.83 -9.17 -10.83
C ASP A 173 15.83 -9.60 -9.76
N MET A 174 16.29 -10.85 -9.86
CA MET A 174 17.19 -11.46 -8.87
C MET A 174 18.50 -10.70 -8.71
N GLN A 175 19.06 -10.15 -9.80
CA GLN A 175 20.31 -9.42 -9.73
C GLN A 175 20.11 -8.08 -9.02
N LYS A 176 19.01 -7.39 -9.31
CA LYS A 176 18.64 -6.16 -8.61
C LYS A 176 18.36 -6.41 -7.14
N ALA A 177 17.68 -7.50 -6.78
CA ALA A 177 17.43 -7.88 -5.39
C ALA A 177 18.75 -8.09 -4.62
N LYS A 178 19.69 -8.86 -5.19
CA LYS A 178 21.05 -9.03 -4.64
C LYS A 178 21.79 -7.72 -4.46
N ASN A 179 21.72 -6.85 -5.47
CA ASN A 179 22.38 -5.55 -5.42
C ASN A 179 21.77 -4.67 -4.32
N ASP A 180 20.43 -4.66 -4.19
CA ASP A 180 19.75 -3.88 -3.15
C ASP A 180 19.99 -4.47 -1.75
N ALA A 181 20.05 -5.79 -1.58
CA ALA A 181 20.44 -6.44 -0.32
C ALA A 181 21.85 -6.03 0.11
N ASN A 182 22.82 -6.10 -0.82
CA ASN A 182 24.18 -5.62 -0.56
C ASN A 182 24.19 -4.12 -0.23
N ARG A 183 23.39 -3.29 -0.92
CA ARG A 183 23.29 -1.86 -0.59
C ARG A 183 22.75 -1.63 0.82
N LEU A 184 21.75 -2.39 1.27
CA LEU A 184 21.25 -2.32 2.64
C LEU A 184 22.33 -2.72 3.65
N PHE A 185 23.07 -3.80 3.40
CA PHE A 185 24.14 -4.26 4.29
C PHE A 185 25.21 -3.18 4.46
N LYS A 186 25.66 -2.60 3.35
CA LYS A 186 26.65 -1.50 3.34
C LYS A 186 26.13 -0.21 3.96
N ALA A 187 24.83 0.03 3.87
CA ALA A 187 24.15 1.19 4.42
C ALA A 187 23.91 1.08 5.94
N GLY A 188 23.83 -0.13 6.48
CA GLY A 188 23.60 -0.40 7.90
C GLY A 188 24.82 -1.04 8.56
N GLU A 189 24.96 -2.35 8.42
CA GLU A 189 25.88 -3.18 9.20
C GLU A 189 27.37 -2.94 8.92
N GLU A 190 27.74 -2.58 7.69
CA GLU A 190 29.16 -2.34 7.33
C GLU A 190 29.67 -0.96 7.78
N ARG A 191 28.86 -0.15 8.47
CA ARG A 191 29.25 1.19 8.91
C ARG A 191 28.78 1.50 10.32
N TRP A 192 29.37 2.54 10.91
CA TRP A 192 28.87 3.10 12.15
C TRP A 192 27.76 4.12 11.84
N GLY A 193 26.60 3.93 12.43
CA GLY A 193 25.36 4.66 12.08
C GLY A 193 24.61 3.98 10.93
N THR A 194 23.63 4.68 10.35
CA THR A 194 22.80 4.13 9.27
C THR A 194 22.59 5.15 8.17
N ASP A 195 22.75 4.72 6.93
CA ASP A 195 22.41 5.46 5.72
C ASP A 195 20.91 5.34 5.48
N GLU A 196 20.15 6.10 6.26
CA GLU A 196 18.68 6.09 6.24
C GLU A 196 18.11 6.48 4.87
N GLU A 197 18.85 7.23 4.03
CA GLU A 197 18.43 7.55 2.67
C GLU A 197 18.41 6.32 1.76
N THR A 198 19.42 5.44 1.87
CA THR A 198 19.45 4.19 1.13
C THR A 198 18.32 3.26 1.55
N PHE A 199 18.06 3.15 2.86
CA PHE A 199 16.95 2.37 3.40
C PHE A 199 15.61 2.90 2.90
N ASN A 200 15.38 4.21 3.03
CA ASN A 200 14.16 4.86 2.59
C ASN A 200 13.91 4.63 1.10
N LEU A 201 14.93 4.80 0.26
CA LEU A 201 14.82 4.62 -1.18
C LEU A 201 14.40 3.18 -1.53
N ILE A 202 14.97 2.17 -0.89
CA ILE A 202 14.65 0.78 -1.18
C ILE A 202 13.24 0.46 -0.70
N PHE A 203 12.92 0.74 0.56
CA PHE A 203 11.62 0.39 1.15
C PHE A 203 10.45 1.20 0.57
N SER A 204 10.66 2.45 0.16
CA SER A 204 9.59 3.28 -0.41
C SER A 204 9.34 3.07 -1.89
N THR A 205 10.16 2.27 -2.59
CA THR A 205 10.04 2.12 -4.06
C THR A 205 9.84 0.68 -4.52
N ARG A 206 10.26 -0.33 -3.77
CA ARG A 206 10.15 -1.74 -4.19
C ARG A 206 8.74 -2.29 -3.96
N ASP A 207 8.32 -3.20 -4.84
CA ASP A 207 7.10 -3.99 -4.65
C ASP A 207 7.33 -5.08 -3.58
N TYR A 208 6.23 -5.66 -3.10
CA TYR A 208 6.24 -6.69 -2.05
C TYR A 208 7.17 -7.88 -2.36
N TYR A 209 7.14 -8.39 -3.60
CA TYR A 209 7.92 -9.57 -3.97
C TYR A 209 9.40 -9.27 -4.11
N SER A 210 9.74 -8.11 -4.67
CA SER A 210 11.12 -7.64 -4.67
C SER A 210 11.65 -7.47 -3.24
N LEU A 211 10.87 -6.89 -2.32
CA LEU A 211 11.29 -6.75 -0.92
C LEU A 211 11.51 -8.10 -0.23
N ARG A 212 10.62 -9.06 -0.47
CA ARG A 212 10.75 -10.42 0.06
C ARG A 212 12.01 -11.11 -0.45
N GLU A 213 12.35 -10.95 -1.72
CA GLU A 213 13.57 -11.52 -2.28
C GLU A 213 14.83 -10.79 -1.77
N ILE A 214 14.79 -9.46 -1.68
CA ILE A 214 15.86 -8.67 -1.06
C ILE A 214 16.13 -9.17 0.36
N TRP A 215 15.06 -9.45 1.13
CA TRP A 215 15.19 -10.03 2.46
C TRP A 215 15.89 -11.40 2.40
N THR A 216 15.43 -12.31 1.54
CA THR A 216 16.05 -13.64 1.37
C THR A 216 17.55 -13.56 1.04
N GLU A 217 17.97 -12.60 0.21
CA GLU A 217 19.38 -12.40 -0.16
C GLU A 217 20.19 -11.65 0.92
N TYR A 218 19.51 -10.99 1.85
CA TYR A 218 20.14 -10.23 2.94
C TYR A 218 20.50 -11.11 4.15
N VAL A 219 19.63 -12.05 4.52
CA VAL A 219 19.81 -12.94 5.69
C VAL A 219 20.59 -14.21 5.36
#